data_AF-A0A812ENC6-F1
#
_entry.id   AF-A0A812ENC6-F1
#
_cell.length_a   1.000
_cell.length_b   1.000
_cell.length_c   1.000
_cell.angle_alpha   90.00
_cell.angle_beta   90.00
_cell.angle_gamma   90.00
#
_symmetry.space_group_name_H-M   'P 1'
#
loop_
_entity.id
_entity.type
_entity.pdbx_description
1 polymer ?
#
loop_
_entity_poly.entity_id
_entity_poly.type
_entity_poly.pdbx_seq_one_letter_code
_entity_poly.pdbx_strand_id
1 'polypeptide(L)'
;MFSFHYNMFCKQVCAVCAEVHVPDHISRMADIGGYDGNNRTTLLLCLPELVLFVMSIYSGSKALANITIPAFLAVCNSCLLMKRIGLCFLHKTIMFSDPFGWLVHGILGLTILGVLKTDPTYHNDGYFWMYVHIVCLGAIFMFIEINKDILKLSKTKLLFYNYIFSVFVFAPCSYLLGDAAEAVNFQHLSLYRFYFGCLFSGVFGVLLNLYHIKLQDSKLSAYGESICIAQIVASVVSVPLFHFSMTKQHAMWIVANQLSAVFIASYCKSKHTEPKQTSQGEKS
;
A
#
# COMPACT_ATOMS: atom_id res chain seq x y z
N MET A 1 -15.93 16.49 15.85
CA MET A 1 -14.62 17.16 15.67
C MET A 1 -13.46 16.19 15.38
N PHE A 2 -13.55 14.88 15.69
CA PHE A 2 -12.47 13.90 15.44
C PHE A 2 -12.61 13.04 14.16
N SER A 3 -13.81 12.94 13.57
CA SER A 3 -14.01 12.46 12.17
C SER A 3 -13.40 13.43 11.12
N PHE A 4 -12.94 14.60 11.59
CA PHE A 4 -12.44 15.71 10.81
C PHE A 4 -10.97 15.55 10.34
N HIS A 5 -10.17 14.75 11.05
CA HIS A 5 -8.77 14.46 10.68
C HIS A 5 -8.61 13.31 9.67
N TYR A 6 -9.69 12.56 9.41
CA TYR A 6 -9.67 11.36 8.56
C TYR A 6 -10.23 11.62 7.16
N ASN A 7 -11.27 12.44 7.08
CA ASN A 7 -11.61 13.15 5.85
C ASN A 7 -10.45 14.03 5.35
N MET A 8 -9.49 14.37 6.23
CA MET A 8 -8.27 15.09 5.89
C MET A 8 -7.48 14.32 4.84
N PHE A 9 -6.99 13.09 5.01
CA PHE A 9 -6.10 12.47 4.00
C PHE A 9 -6.73 12.40 2.58
N CYS A 10 -8.03 12.13 2.50
CA CYS A 10 -8.77 12.09 1.23
C CYS A 10 -9.04 13.49 0.65
N LYS A 11 -9.36 14.49 1.51
CA LYS A 11 -9.44 15.91 1.12
C LYS A 11 -8.08 16.58 0.94
N GLN A 12 -6.99 16.05 1.49
CA GLN A 12 -5.63 16.60 1.48
C GLN A 12 -4.94 16.29 0.15
N VAL A 13 -5.19 15.11 -0.43
CA VAL A 13 -4.79 14.81 -1.82
C VAL A 13 -5.63 15.65 -2.80
N CYS A 14 -6.93 15.84 -2.55
CA CYS A 14 -7.80 16.66 -3.42
C CYS A 14 -7.55 18.18 -3.30
N ALA A 15 -7.28 18.73 -2.12
CA ALA A 15 -7.06 20.17 -1.90
C ALA A 15 -5.72 20.64 -2.48
N VAL A 16 -4.66 19.82 -2.37
CA VAL A 16 -3.37 20.12 -3.01
C VAL A 16 -3.50 20.07 -4.54
N CYS A 17 -4.38 19.24 -5.10
CA CYS A 17 -4.64 19.22 -6.53
C CYS A 17 -5.55 20.38 -7.01
N ALA A 18 -6.40 20.92 -6.14
CA ALA A 18 -7.33 22.01 -6.48
C ALA A 18 -6.67 23.41 -6.47
N GLU A 19 -5.56 23.60 -5.74
CA GLU A 19 -4.84 24.89 -5.65
C GLU A 19 -3.61 25.01 -6.56
N VAL A 20 -3.26 23.95 -7.29
CA VAL A 20 -2.22 24.05 -8.33
C VAL A 20 -2.84 24.74 -9.54
N HIS A 21 -2.73 26.06 -9.56
CA HIS A 21 -2.86 26.87 -10.77
C HIS A 21 -1.83 26.36 -11.76
N VAL A 22 -2.29 25.60 -12.75
CA VAL A 22 -1.52 25.02 -13.85
C VAL A 22 -0.88 26.17 -14.64
N PRO A 23 0.44 26.45 -14.49
CA PRO A 23 1.07 27.48 -15.29
C PRO A 23 1.29 26.93 -16.70
N ASP A 24 1.01 27.73 -17.73
CA ASP A 24 1.15 27.43 -19.17
C ASP A 24 2.59 27.15 -19.67
N HIS A 25 3.49 26.71 -18.80
CA HIS A 25 4.88 26.38 -19.14
C HIS A 25 5.17 24.87 -19.13
N ILE A 26 4.16 24.07 -19.50
CA ILE A 26 4.15 22.59 -19.42
C ILE A 26 4.90 21.90 -20.57
N SER A 27 5.38 22.62 -21.58
CA SER A 27 6.22 22.00 -22.62
C SER A 27 7.67 21.77 -22.19
N ARG A 28 8.12 22.28 -21.02
CA ARG A 28 9.52 22.21 -20.58
C ARG A 28 9.83 21.19 -19.48
N MET A 29 8.82 20.59 -18.82
CA MET A 29 9.05 19.58 -17.78
C MET A 29 9.20 18.15 -18.31
N ALA A 30 8.89 17.91 -19.59
CA ALA A 30 9.18 16.65 -20.27
C ALA A 30 10.69 16.47 -20.59
N ASP A 31 11.50 17.52 -20.45
CA ASP A 31 12.92 17.53 -20.83
C ASP A 31 13.90 17.18 -19.68
N ILE A 32 13.43 17.02 -18.43
CA ILE A 32 14.34 16.74 -17.29
C ILE A 32 14.67 15.24 -17.15
N GLY A 33 14.02 14.37 -17.93
CA GLY A 33 14.36 12.94 -18.00
C GLY A 33 14.62 12.53 -19.43
N GLY A 34 15.89 12.48 -19.83
CA GLY A 34 16.38 12.10 -21.17
C GLY A 34 15.41 11.23 -21.96
N TYR A 35 14.77 11.87 -22.94
CA TYR A 35 13.63 11.34 -23.69
C TYR A 35 14.14 10.55 -24.91
N ASP A 36 14.35 9.24 -24.75
CA ASP A 36 14.62 8.32 -25.87
C ASP A 36 13.31 7.61 -26.29
N GLY A 37 13.10 7.42 -27.59
CA GLY A 37 11.83 6.95 -28.19
C GLY A 37 11.36 5.57 -27.69
N ASN A 38 12.25 4.78 -27.09
CA ASN A 38 11.96 3.52 -26.41
C ASN A 38 11.06 3.70 -25.16
N ASN A 39 11.10 4.86 -24.50
CA ASN A 39 10.39 5.10 -23.24
C ASN A 39 8.86 5.20 -23.38
N ARG A 40 8.33 5.62 -24.54
CA ARG A 40 6.87 5.78 -24.75
C ARG A 40 6.15 4.44 -24.74
N THR A 41 6.72 3.44 -25.40
CA THR A 41 6.19 2.07 -25.43
C THR A 41 6.26 1.43 -24.05
N THR A 42 7.35 1.64 -23.31
CA THR A 42 7.46 1.20 -21.91
C THR A 42 6.42 1.87 -21.02
N LEU A 43 6.18 3.18 -21.18
CA LEU A 43 5.16 3.91 -20.41
C LEU A 43 3.74 3.39 -20.70
N LEU A 44 3.41 3.15 -21.96
CA LEU A 44 2.12 2.56 -22.35
C LEU A 44 1.95 1.14 -21.80
N LEU A 45 3.03 0.37 -21.75
CA LEU A 45 3.01 -0.96 -21.13
C LEU A 45 2.80 -0.87 -19.61
N CYS A 46 3.34 0.16 -18.94
CA CYS A 46 3.11 0.39 -17.51
C CYS A 46 1.72 0.94 -17.18
N LEU A 47 0.95 1.42 -18.17
CA LEU A 47 -0.31 2.14 -17.93
C LEU A 47 -1.31 1.40 -17.01
N PRO A 48 -1.50 0.06 -17.11
CA PRO A 48 -2.36 -0.66 -16.18
C PRO A 48 -1.88 -0.55 -14.72
N GLU A 49 -0.57 -0.61 -14.49
CA GLU A 49 0.03 -0.47 -13.16
C GLU A 49 -0.10 0.97 -12.64
N LEU A 50 0.10 1.97 -13.50
CA LEU A 50 -0.11 3.39 -13.15
C LEU A 50 -1.55 3.64 -12.69
N VAL A 51 -2.54 3.13 -13.43
CA VAL A 51 -3.97 3.26 -13.09
C VAL A 51 -4.28 2.55 -11.78
N LEU A 52 -3.81 1.31 -11.60
CA LEU A 52 -4.01 0.56 -10.36
C LEU A 52 -3.36 1.24 -9.16
N PHE A 53 -2.19 1.88 -9.34
CA PHE A 53 -1.52 2.64 -8.30
C PHE A 53 -2.35 3.84 -7.84
N VAL A 54 -2.89 4.64 -8.79
CA VAL A 54 -3.81 5.75 -8.47
C VAL A 54 -5.03 5.25 -7.71
N MET A 55 -5.66 4.18 -8.20
CA MET A 55 -6.81 3.57 -7.53
C MET A 55 -6.47 3.06 -6.13
N SER A 56 -5.27 2.51 -5.92
CA SER A 56 -4.80 2.07 -4.61
C SER A 56 -4.65 3.23 -3.62
N ILE A 57 -4.13 4.39 -4.06
CA ILE A 57 -4.01 5.58 -3.20
C ILE A 57 -5.39 6.10 -2.82
N TYR A 58 -6.29 6.23 -3.80
CA TYR A 58 -7.63 6.76 -3.59
C TYR A 58 -8.44 5.88 -2.63
N SER A 59 -8.53 4.58 -2.94
CA SER A 59 -9.26 3.60 -2.12
C SER A 59 -8.67 3.43 -0.73
N GLY A 60 -7.33 3.43 -0.59
CA GLY A 60 -6.67 3.40 0.71
C GLY A 60 -7.00 4.62 1.57
N SER A 61 -7.05 5.81 0.95
CA SER A 61 -7.42 7.05 1.63
C SER A 61 -8.89 7.07 2.06
N LYS A 62 -9.82 6.64 1.20
CA LYS A 62 -11.26 6.51 1.54
C LYS A 62 -11.51 5.44 2.61
N ALA A 63 -10.73 4.35 2.62
CA ALA A 63 -10.80 3.32 3.66
C ALA A 63 -10.31 3.85 5.01
N LEU A 64 -9.15 4.51 5.05
CA LEU A 64 -8.58 5.10 6.27
C LEU A 64 -9.44 6.24 6.81
N ALA A 65 -10.29 6.86 5.97
CA ALA A 65 -11.23 7.88 6.41
C ALA A 65 -12.34 7.32 7.34
N ASN A 66 -12.66 6.03 7.20
CA ASN A 66 -13.82 5.38 7.80
C ASN A 66 -13.48 4.18 8.70
N ILE A 67 -12.24 3.69 8.67
CA ILE A 67 -11.75 2.56 9.47
C ILE A 67 -10.63 3.02 10.40
N THR A 68 -10.54 2.44 11.59
CA THR A 68 -9.44 2.70 12.52
C THR A 68 -8.09 2.25 11.94
N ILE A 69 -7.02 2.98 12.22
CA ILE A 69 -5.67 2.67 11.70
C ILE A 69 -5.23 1.23 12.10
N PRO A 70 -5.44 0.76 13.34
CA PRO A 70 -5.11 -0.62 13.73
C PRO A 70 -5.85 -1.68 12.89
N ALA A 71 -7.14 -1.48 12.63
CA ALA A 71 -7.94 -2.40 11.82
C ALA A 71 -7.53 -2.36 10.34
N PHE A 72 -7.29 -1.16 9.79
CA PHE A 72 -6.75 -0.98 8.43
C PHE A 72 -5.45 -1.77 8.24
N LEU A 73 -4.47 -1.58 9.13
CA LEU A 73 -3.18 -2.28 9.06
C LEU A 73 -3.34 -3.80 9.22
N ALA A 74 -4.24 -4.26 10.08
CA ALA A 74 -4.49 -5.69 10.26
C ALA A 74 -5.13 -6.33 9.01
N VAL A 75 -6.08 -5.66 8.37
CA VAL A 75 -6.72 -6.15 7.15
C VAL A 75 -5.77 -6.01 5.93
N CYS A 76 -4.87 -5.01 5.92
CA CYS A 76 -3.79 -4.90 4.92
C CYS A 76 -2.84 -6.10 4.91
N ASN A 77 -2.68 -6.80 6.04
CA ASN A 77 -1.85 -8.02 6.08
C ASN A 77 -2.41 -9.12 5.15
N SER A 78 -3.67 -9.02 4.71
CA SER A 78 -4.22 -9.89 3.65
C SER A 78 -3.42 -9.85 2.33
N CYS A 79 -2.68 -8.77 2.06
CA CYS A 79 -1.75 -8.69 0.93
C CYS A 79 -0.67 -9.78 0.97
N LEU A 80 -0.27 -10.26 2.16
CA LEU A 80 0.67 -11.39 2.30
C LEU A 80 0.04 -12.69 1.76
N LEU A 81 -1.22 -12.92 2.08
CA LEU A 81 -1.99 -14.06 1.57
C LEU A 81 -2.19 -13.97 0.06
N MET A 82 -2.58 -12.79 -0.45
CA MET A 82 -2.75 -12.54 -1.89
C MET A 82 -1.44 -12.76 -2.65
N LYS A 83 -0.31 -12.27 -2.12
CA LYS A 83 1.02 -12.51 -2.69
C LYS A 83 1.35 -13.99 -2.76
N ARG A 84 1.10 -14.75 -1.69
CA ARG A 84 1.40 -16.20 -1.66
C ARG A 84 0.55 -16.97 -2.65
N ILE A 85 -0.76 -16.71 -2.70
CA ILE A 85 -1.68 -17.31 -3.67
C ILE A 85 -1.23 -16.95 -5.11
N GLY A 86 -0.95 -15.67 -5.36
CA GLY A 86 -0.52 -15.19 -6.66
C GLY A 86 0.78 -15.82 -7.16
N LEU A 87 1.78 -15.97 -6.28
CA LEU A 87 3.02 -16.66 -6.61
C LEU A 87 2.81 -18.15 -6.88
N CYS A 88 1.96 -18.84 -6.10
CA CYS A 88 1.60 -20.24 -6.35
C CYS A 88 0.92 -20.40 -7.72
N PHE A 89 0.02 -19.48 -8.07
CA PHE A 89 -0.67 -19.48 -9.35
C PHE A 89 0.31 -19.27 -10.51
N LEU A 90 1.19 -18.27 -10.41
CA LEU A 90 2.14 -17.92 -11.46
C LEU A 90 3.19 -19.01 -11.70
N HIS A 91 3.74 -19.58 -10.63
CA HIS A 91 4.79 -20.61 -10.71
C HIS A 91 4.22 -22.03 -10.81
N LYS A 92 2.89 -22.18 -10.96
CA LYS A 92 2.16 -23.46 -10.98
C LYS A 92 2.60 -24.43 -9.87
N THR A 93 2.99 -23.88 -8.72
CA THR A 93 3.57 -24.68 -7.63
C THR A 93 2.43 -25.28 -6.82
N ILE A 94 2.49 -26.59 -6.57
CA ILE A 94 1.43 -27.30 -5.85
C ILE A 94 1.37 -26.79 -4.40
N MET A 95 0.17 -26.42 -3.95
CA MET A 95 -0.08 -25.94 -2.58
C MET A 95 0.49 -26.86 -1.48
N PHE A 96 0.56 -28.17 -1.75
CA PHE A 96 1.04 -29.19 -0.82
C PHE A 96 2.56 -29.20 -0.57
N SER A 97 3.35 -28.41 -1.32
CA SER A 97 4.81 -28.37 -1.10
C SER A 97 5.21 -27.72 0.23
N ASP A 98 4.32 -26.96 0.87
CA ASP A 98 4.59 -26.23 2.12
C ASP A 98 3.32 -26.12 3.00
N PRO A 99 2.90 -27.23 3.65
CA PRO A 99 1.66 -27.28 4.43
C PRO A 99 1.73 -26.37 5.67
N PHE A 100 2.89 -26.27 6.31
CA PHE A 100 3.08 -25.39 7.48
C PHE A 100 2.91 -23.92 7.08
N GLY A 101 3.51 -23.47 5.97
CA GLY A 101 3.30 -22.12 5.49
C GLY A 101 1.83 -21.82 5.17
N TRP A 102 1.05 -22.80 4.67
CA TRP A 102 -0.40 -22.63 4.43
C TRP A 102 -1.20 -22.55 5.72
N LEU A 103 -0.83 -23.34 6.73
CA LEU A 103 -1.44 -23.25 8.04
C LEU A 103 -1.27 -21.84 8.62
N VAL A 104 -0.06 -21.29 8.58
CA VAL A 104 0.21 -19.93 9.10
C VAL A 104 -0.56 -18.85 8.33
N HIS A 105 -0.60 -18.94 7.00
CA HIS A 105 -1.40 -18.01 6.19
C HIS A 105 -2.91 -18.17 6.41
N GLY A 106 -3.37 -19.40 6.72
CA GLY A 106 -4.74 -19.68 7.13
C GLY A 106 -5.09 -19.04 8.48
N ILE A 107 -4.18 -19.10 9.46
CA ILE A 107 -4.33 -18.38 10.74
C ILE A 107 -4.43 -16.87 10.49
N LEU A 108 -3.57 -16.32 9.62
CA LEU A 108 -3.66 -14.90 9.25
C LEU A 108 -5.05 -14.57 8.67
N GLY A 109 -5.55 -15.38 7.72
CA GLY A 109 -6.90 -15.25 7.18
C GLY A 109 -8.00 -15.28 8.26
N LEU A 110 -7.91 -16.20 9.21
CA LEU A 110 -8.84 -16.28 10.33
C LEU A 110 -8.81 -15.04 11.21
N THR A 111 -7.62 -14.53 11.52
CA THR A 111 -7.49 -13.30 12.33
C THR A 111 -8.07 -12.08 11.61
N ILE A 112 -7.93 -11.98 10.28
CA ILE A 112 -8.56 -10.92 9.48
C ILE A 112 -10.08 -10.99 9.62
N LEU A 113 -10.68 -12.18 9.47
CA LEU A 113 -12.12 -12.37 9.67
C LEU A 113 -12.55 -12.01 11.10
N GLY A 114 -11.72 -12.31 12.09
CA GLY A 114 -11.92 -11.90 13.48
C GLY A 114 -11.94 -10.39 13.66
N VAL A 115 -11.00 -9.65 13.05
CA VAL A 115 -10.97 -8.19 13.05
C VAL A 115 -12.23 -7.62 12.42
N LEU A 116 -12.62 -8.10 11.22
CA LEU A 116 -13.81 -7.64 10.52
C LEU A 116 -15.11 -7.84 11.32
N LYS A 117 -15.25 -8.99 11.98
CA LYS A 117 -16.46 -9.33 12.75
C LYS A 117 -16.56 -8.61 14.10
N THR A 118 -15.44 -8.18 14.67
CA THR A 118 -15.40 -7.63 16.04
C THR A 118 -15.20 -6.13 16.06
N ASP A 119 -15.10 -5.48 14.90
CA ASP A 119 -14.99 -4.03 14.80
C ASP A 119 -16.24 -3.35 15.40
N PRO A 120 -16.10 -2.60 16.50
CA PRO A 120 -17.23 -1.91 17.14
C PRO A 120 -17.78 -0.76 16.27
N THR A 121 -17.00 -0.30 15.30
CA THR A 121 -17.28 0.83 14.42
C THR A 121 -17.33 0.38 12.96
N TYR A 122 -17.90 -0.80 12.70
CA TYR A 122 -17.95 -1.37 11.36
C TYR A 122 -18.71 -0.46 10.37
N HIS A 123 -17.98 0.13 9.42
CA HIS A 123 -18.54 0.96 8.35
C HIS A 123 -18.44 0.22 7.01
N ASN A 124 -19.59 -0.09 6.40
CA ASN A 124 -19.66 -0.78 5.11
C ASN A 124 -18.83 -0.08 4.03
N ASP A 125 -18.93 1.25 3.93
CA ASP A 125 -18.21 2.03 2.92
C ASP A 125 -16.69 1.96 3.13
N GLY A 126 -16.24 2.05 4.39
CA GLY A 126 -14.82 1.92 4.72
C GLY A 126 -14.25 0.58 4.29
N TYR A 127 -14.94 -0.51 4.62
CA TYR A 127 -14.49 -1.87 4.29
C TYR A 127 -14.63 -2.21 2.81
N PHE A 128 -15.60 -1.63 2.10
CA PHE A 128 -15.68 -1.69 0.65
C PHE A 128 -14.43 -1.07 0.00
N TRP A 129 -14.07 0.16 0.40
CA TRP A 129 -12.86 0.81 -0.12
C TRP A 129 -11.59 0.06 0.28
N MET A 130 -11.57 -0.56 1.47
CA MET A 130 -10.46 -1.40 1.91
C MET A 130 -10.28 -2.64 1.02
N TYR A 131 -11.38 -3.28 0.61
CA TYR A 131 -11.34 -4.39 -0.34
C TYR A 131 -10.78 -3.95 -1.71
N VAL A 132 -11.27 -2.82 -2.24
CA VAL A 132 -10.74 -2.24 -3.49
C VAL A 132 -9.24 -1.97 -3.39
N HIS A 133 -8.79 -1.42 -2.26
CA HIS A 133 -7.38 -1.15 -1.98
C HIS A 133 -6.53 -2.42 -2.03
N ILE A 134 -6.94 -3.49 -1.34
CA ILE A 134 -6.22 -4.78 -1.32
C ILE A 134 -6.16 -5.40 -2.72
N VAL A 135 -7.27 -5.38 -3.46
CA VAL A 135 -7.31 -5.92 -4.83
C VAL A 135 -6.37 -5.14 -5.74
N CYS A 136 -6.35 -3.81 -5.65
CA CYS A 136 -5.42 -2.98 -6.42
C CYS A 136 -3.96 -3.32 -6.09
N LEU A 137 -3.59 -3.40 -4.80
CA LEU A 137 -2.23 -3.77 -4.39
C LEU A 137 -1.82 -5.16 -4.88
N GLY A 138 -2.74 -6.14 -4.80
CA GLY A 138 -2.53 -7.48 -5.31
C GLY A 138 -2.35 -7.50 -6.83
N ALA A 139 -3.17 -6.74 -7.56
CA ALA A 139 -3.08 -6.63 -9.01
C ALA A 139 -1.79 -5.96 -9.46
N ILE A 140 -1.34 -4.90 -8.78
CA ILE A 140 -0.03 -4.26 -9.02
C ILE A 140 1.09 -5.27 -8.83
N PHE A 141 1.09 -5.99 -7.70
CA PHE A 141 2.10 -7.01 -7.42
C PHE A 141 2.14 -8.08 -8.52
N MET A 142 0.99 -8.61 -8.91
CA MET A 142 0.89 -9.63 -9.96
C MET A 142 1.32 -9.09 -11.32
N PHE A 143 0.92 -7.87 -11.66
CA PHE A 143 1.30 -7.23 -12.92
C PHE A 143 2.82 -7.07 -13.02
N ILE A 144 3.46 -6.57 -11.96
CA ILE A 144 4.92 -6.42 -11.91
C ILE A 144 5.60 -7.77 -12.01
N GLU A 145 5.12 -8.79 -11.28
CA GLU A 145 5.74 -10.11 -11.28
C GLU A 145 5.60 -10.83 -12.63
N ILE A 146 4.45 -10.71 -13.31
CA ILE A 146 4.21 -11.27 -14.65
C ILE A 146 5.10 -10.58 -15.69
N ASN A 147 5.25 -9.27 -15.60
CA ASN A 147 5.93 -8.47 -16.62
C ASN A 147 7.38 -8.13 -16.26
N LYS A 148 7.97 -8.71 -15.20
CA LYS A 148 9.30 -8.35 -14.69
C LYS A 148 10.42 -8.43 -15.73
N ASP A 149 10.32 -9.37 -16.69
CA ASP A 149 11.34 -9.56 -17.73
C ASP A 149 11.22 -8.52 -18.87
N ILE A 150 10.01 -8.01 -19.08
CA ILE A 150 9.67 -7.02 -20.12
C ILE A 150 9.88 -5.61 -19.55
N LEU A 151 9.43 -5.38 -18.32
CA LEU A 151 9.60 -4.16 -17.55
C LEU A 151 11.03 -4.06 -17.01
N LYS A 152 11.98 -3.73 -17.89
CA LYS A 152 13.38 -3.41 -17.52
C LYS A 152 13.52 -2.03 -16.84
N LEU A 153 12.51 -1.62 -16.07
CA LEU A 153 12.47 -0.33 -15.41
C LEU A 153 12.87 -0.48 -13.94
N SER A 154 13.76 0.40 -13.47
CA SER A 154 14.07 0.47 -12.03
C SER A 154 12.81 0.79 -11.23
N LYS A 155 12.63 0.14 -10.07
CA LYS A 155 11.50 0.37 -9.16
C LYS A 155 11.36 1.85 -8.77
N THR A 156 12.48 2.57 -8.62
CA THR A 156 12.48 4.01 -8.32
C THR A 156 11.92 4.84 -9.48
N LYS A 157 12.24 4.48 -10.73
CA LYS A 157 11.69 5.14 -11.92
C LYS A 157 10.20 4.84 -12.09
N LEU A 158 9.79 3.60 -11.82
CA LEU A 158 8.37 3.20 -11.82
C LEU A 158 7.58 4.00 -10.77
N LEU A 159 8.10 4.11 -9.55
CA LEU A 159 7.51 4.92 -8.49
C LEU A 159 7.41 6.41 -8.87
N PHE A 160 8.41 6.95 -9.54
CA PHE A 160 8.36 8.33 -10.06
C PHE A 160 7.23 8.52 -11.07
N TYR A 161 7.12 7.63 -12.08
CA TYR A 161 6.03 7.71 -13.06
C TYR A 161 4.65 7.56 -12.45
N ASN A 162 4.52 6.65 -11.47
CA ASN A 162 3.32 6.48 -10.67
C ASN A 162 2.87 7.78 -10.00
N TYR A 163 3.76 8.50 -9.33
CA TYR A 163 3.42 9.78 -8.69
C TYR A 163 3.05 10.87 -9.70
N ILE A 164 3.83 11.02 -10.78
CA ILE A 164 3.51 12.02 -11.81
C ILE A 164 2.16 11.74 -12.44
N PHE A 165 1.89 10.49 -12.83
CA PHE A 165 0.60 10.09 -13.37
C PHE A 165 -0.54 10.32 -12.36
N SER A 166 -0.29 10.06 -11.07
CA SER A 166 -1.29 10.28 -10.02
C SER A 166 -1.68 11.75 -9.90
N VAL A 167 -0.74 12.68 -9.97
CA VAL A 167 -1.04 14.13 -9.95
C VAL A 167 -1.93 14.51 -11.13
N PHE A 168 -1.62 14.02 -12.34
CA PHE A 168 -2.42 14.31 -13.53
C PHE A 168 -3.83 13.71 -13.51
N VAL A 169 -4.02 12.55 -12.86
CA VAL A 169 -5.35 11.93 -12.74
C VAL A 169 -6.14 12.57 -11.59
N PHE A 170 -5.50 12.83 -10.44
CA PHE A 170 -6.21 13.38 -9.28
C PHE A 170 -6.69 14.81 -9.49
N ALA A 171 -5.99 15.65 -10.26
CA ALA A 171 -6.44 17.00 -10.57
C ALA A 171 -7.86 17.04 -11.20
N PRO A 172 -8.14 16.41 -12.36
CA PRO A 172 -9.48 16.38 -12.93
C PRO A 172 -10.45 15.50 -12.12
N CYS A 173 -10.00 14.38 -11.55
CA CYS A 173 -10.87 13.51 -10.76
C CYS A 173 -11.40 14.21 -9.49
N SER A 174 -10.60 15.05 -8.83
CA SER A 174 -11.03 15.79 -7.65
C SER A 174 -12.21 16.73 -7.95
N TYR A 175 -12.24 17.29 -9.16
CA TYR A 175 -13.36 18.11 -9.62
C TYR A 175 -14.58 17.24 -9.98
N LEU A 176 -14.38 16.17 -10.74
CA LEU A 176 -15.48 15.30 -11.21
C LEU A 176 -16.19 14.54 -10.08
N LEU A 177 -15.44 14.11 -9.07
CA LEU A 177 -16.00 13.41 -7.90
C LEU A 177 -16.67 14.36 -6.90
N GLY A 178 -16.52 15.68 -7.09
CA GLY A 178 -17.02 16.69 -6.16
C GLY A 178 -16.18 16.83 -4.88
N ASP A 179 -15.11 16.06 -4.71
CA ASP A 179 -14.21 16.16 -3.55
C ASP A 179 -13.59 17.58 -3.44
N ALA A 180 -13.32 18.25 -4.57
CA ALA A 180 -12.84 19.63 -4.60
C ALA A 180 -13.92 20.63 -4.12
N ALA A 181 -15.18 20.43 -4.53
CA ALA A 181 -16.30 21.25 -4.05
C ALA A 181 -16.55 21.02 -2.55
N GLU A 182 -16.36 19.80 -2.07
CA GLU A 182 -16.46 19.46 -0.65
C GLU A 182 -15.28 20.02 0.18
N ALA A 183 -14.11 20.23 -0.45
CA ALA A 183 -12.95 20.85 0.16
C ALA A 183 -13.13 22.37 0.33
N VAL A 184 -13.73 23.07 -0.64
CA VAL A 184 -14.02 24.51 -0.51
C VAL A 184 -14.96 24.80 0.67
N ASN A 185 -15.89 23.90 0.95
CA ASN A 185 -16.81 24.01 2.08
C ASN A 185 -16.19 23.61 3.43
N PHE A 186 -14.91 23.21 3.45
CA PHE A 186 -14.24 22.76 4.65
C PHE A 186 -13.73 23.94 5.48
N GLN A 187 -14.34 24.15 6.65
CA GLN A 187 -14.06 25.30 7.52
C GLN A 187 -12.59 25.44 7.96
N HIS A 188 -11.78 24.38 7.83
CA HIS A 188 -10.36 24.38 8.20
C HIS A 188 -9.39 24.47 7.01
N LEU A 189 -9.90 24.65 5.78
CA LEU A 189 -9.07 24.76 4.57
C LEU A 189 -8.10 25.94 4.68
N SER A 190 -8.51 27.07 5.27
CA SER A 190 -7.66 28.27 5.41
C SER A 190 -6.62 28.20 6.53
N LEU A 191 -6.57 27.11 7.30
CA LEU A 191 -5.59 26.97 8.38
C LEU A 191 -4.25 26.48 7.83
N TYR A 192 -3.19 27.26 8.04
CA TYR A 192 -1.81 26.87 7.69
C TYR A 192 -1.44 25.47 8.22
N ARG A 193 -1.98 25.08 9.39
CA ARG A 193 -1.78 23.75 10.00
C ARG A 193 -2.26 22.60 9.11
N PHE A 194 -3.36 22.80 8.38
CA PHE A 194 -3.91 21.81 7.45
C PHE A 194 -2.92 21.58 6.29
N TYR A 195 -2.41 22.65 5.67
CA TYR A 195 -1.42 22.58 4.59
C TYR A 195 -0.11 21.92 5.01
N PHE A 196 0.45 22.31 6.16
CA PHE A 196 1.65 21.65 6.70
C PHE A 196 1.41 20.17 6.97
N GLY A 197 0.23 19.80 7.49
CA GLY A 197 -0.16 18.40 7.66
C GLY A 197 -0.16 17.63 6.33
N CYS A 198 -0.71 18.21 5.25
CA CYS A 198 -0.70 17.60 3.91
C CYS A 198 0.73 17.41 3.42
N LEU A 199 1.53 18.47 3.51
CA LEU A 199 2.90 18.50 2.99
C LEU A 199 3.76 17.47 3.70
N PHE A 200 3.75 17.46 5.04
CA PHE A 200 4.51 16.47 5.81
C PHE A 200 4.05 15.06 5.48
N SER A 201 2.74 14.81 5.43
CA SER A 201 2.22 13.49 5.11
C SER A 201 2.65 13.01 3.72
N GLY A 202 2.58 13.87 2.70
CA GLY A 202 3.04 13.56 1.35
C GLY A 202 4.54 13.26 1.30
N VAL A 203 5.36 14.12 1.91
CA VAL A 203 6.82 13.94 1.98
C VAL A 203 7.19 12.63 2.69
N PHE A 204 6.60 12.35 3.86
CA PHE A 204 6.84 11.10 4.59
C PHE A 204 6.36 9.88 3.80
N GLY A 205 5.24 9.97 3.09
CA GLY A 205 4.76 8.90 2.21
C GLY A 205 5.73 8.56 1.09
N VAL A 206 6.31 9.56 0.42
CA VAL A 206 7.33 9.35 -0.63
C VAL A 206 8.61 8.77 -0.03
N LEU A 207 9.10 9.34 1.08
CA LEU A 207 10.31 8.85 1.76
C LEU A 207 10.15 7.39 2.22
N LEU A 208 8.98 7.01 2.74
CA LEU A 208 8.68 5.64 3.16
C LEU A 208 8.72 4.67 1.97
N ASN A 209 8.12 5.03 0.83
CA ASN A 209 8.14 4.20 -0.38
C ASN A 209 9.56 4.06 -0.96
N LEU A 210 10.35 5.14 -0.96
CA LEU A 210 11.77 5.09 -1.36
C LEU A 210 12.59 4.21 -0.41
N TYR A 211 12.34 4.32 0.89
CA TYR A 211 12.99 3.49 1.90
C TYR A 211 12.62 2.00 1.74
N HIS A 212 11.35 1.68 1.44
CA HIS A 212 10.92 0.33 1.11
C HIS A 212 11.67 -0.25 -0.10
N ILE A 213 11.77 0.50 -1.21
CA ILE A 213 12.52 0.07 -2.39
C ILE A 213 13.99 -0.18 -2.04
N LYS A 214 14.61 0.75 -1.31
CA LYS A 214 16.01 0.64 -0.91
C LYS A 214 16.26 -0.57 0.00
N LEU A 215 15.37 -0.82 0.96
CA LEU A 215 15.46 -2.01 1.81
C LEU A 215 15.32 -3.30 0.99
N GLN A 216 14.37 -3.33 0.06
CA GLN A 216 14.15 -4.49 -0.81
C GLN A 216 15.40 -4.82 -1.66
N ASP A 217 16.11 -3.81 -2.14
CA ASP A 217 17.31 -3.99 -2.98
C ASP A 217 18.57 -4.29 -2.16
N SER A 218 18.65 -3.83 -0.91
CA SER A 218 19.83 -3.97 -0.04
C SER A 218 20.14 -5.41 0.44
N LYS A 219 19.37 -6.42 0.00
CA LYS A 219 19.43 -7.82 0.49
C LYS A 219 19.43 -7.94 2.02
N LEU A 220 18.98 -6.91 2.75
CA LEU A 220 18.83 -6.99 4.19
C LEU A 220 17.75 -8.03 4.48
N SER A 221 18.17 -9.19 4.96
CA SER A 221 17.36 -10.38 5.24
C SER A 221 16.14 -10.09 6.15
N ALA A 222 16.07 -8.90 6.78
CA ALA A 222 15.00 -8.44 7.66
C ALA A 222 13.98 -7.47 7.03
N TYR A 223 13.94 -7.28 5.70
CA TYR A 223 13.00 -6.34 5.05
C TYR A 223 11.53 -6.56 5.47
N GLY A 224 11.05 -7.81 5.37
CA GLY A 224 9.67 -8.15 5.72
C GLY A 224 9.36 -7.94 7.21
N GLU A 225 10.29 -8.32 8.09
CA GLU A 225 10.16 -8.15 9.55
C GLU A 225 10.09 -6.66 9.91
N SER A 226 10.92 -5.83 9.27
CA SER A 226 10.98 -4.39 9.52
C SER A 226 9.65 -3.69 9.17
N ILE A 227 8.98 -4.12 8.09
CA ILE A 227 7.66 -3.60 7.71
C ILE A 227 6.61 -3.98 8.76
N CYS A 228 6.56 -5.25 9.17
CA CYS A 228 5.58 -5.69 10.18
C CYS A 228 5.79 -5.00 11.53
N ILE A 229 7.04 -4.78 11.94
CA ILE A 229 7.36 -4.01 13.16
C ILE A 229 6.87 -2.57 13.02
N ALA A 230 7.12 -1.91 11.88
CA ALA A 230 6.62 -0.56 11.64
C ALA A 230 5.09 -0.48 11.69
N GLN A 231 4.37 -1.49 11.17
CA GLN A 231 2.91 -1.58 11.27
C GLN A 231 2.44 -1.75 12.72
N ILE A 232 3.11 -2.58 13.53
CA ILE A 232 2.79 -2.73 14.96
C ILE A 232 2.98 -1.41 15.69
N VAL A 233 4.10 -0.73 15.48
CA VAL A 233 4.38 0.57 16.11
C VAL A 233 3.33 1.59 15.69
N ALA A 234 3.02 1.69 14.39
CA ALA A 234 1.99 2.60 13.88
C ALA A 234 0.60 2.29 14.48
N SER A 235 0.24 1.01 14.57
CA SER A 235 -1.01 0.56 15.18
C SER A 235 -1.10 0.97 16.65
N VAL A 236 -0.08 0.66 17.46
CA VAL A 236 -0.05 0.98 18.90
C VAL A 236 -0.06 2.49 19.14
N VAL A 237 0.77 3.24 18.40
CA VAL A 237 0.87 4.70 18.55
C VAL A 237 -0.43 5.39 18.11
N SER A 238 -1.15 4.84 17.14
CA SER A 238 -2.40 5.45 16.66
C SER A 238 -3.54 5.41 17.68
N VAL A 239 -3.61 4.40 18.55
CA VAL A 239 -4.71 4.25 19.53
C VAL A 239 -4.83 5.46 20.47
N PRO A 240 -3.78 5.89 21.21
CA PRO A 240 -3.86 7.05 22.07
C PRO A 240 -3.92 8.37 21.28
N LEU A 241 -3.23 8.46 20.12
CA LEU A 241 -3.21 9.69 19.32
C LEU A 241 -4.59 10.08 18.78
N PHE A 242 -5.39 9.08 18.40
CA PHE A 242 -6.69 9.30 17.75
C PHE A 242 -7.88 8.92 18.64
N HIS A 243 -7.62 8.55 19.90
CA HIS A 243 -8.65 8.19 20.88
C HIS A 243 -9.66 7.14 20.34
N PHE A 244 -9.15 6.10 19.69
CA PHE A 244 -10.01 5.06 19.13
C PHE A 244 -10.67 4.22 20.24
N SER A 245 -11.98 4.02 20.15
CA SER A 245 -12.73 3.12 21.03
C SER A 245 -12.54 1.66 20.59
N MET A 246 -11.65 0.94 21.25
CA MET A 246 -11.41 -0.48 20.98
C MET A 246 -12.01 -1.37 22.08
N THR A 247 -12.76 -2.40 21.66
CA THR A 247 -13.17 -3.47 22.57
C THR A 247 -11.99 -4.42 22.82
N LYS A 248 -11.96 -5.07 23.99
CA LYS A 248 -10.91 -6.04 24.34
C LYS A 248 -10.80 -7.15 23.28
N GLN A 249 -11.94 -7.65 22.81
CA GLN A 249 -12.00 -8.70 21.80
C GLN A 249 -11.43 -8.24 20.45
N HIS A 250 -11.76 -7.03 19.99
CA HIS A 250 -11.22 -6.48 18.75
C HIS A 250 -9.69 -6.27 18.84
N ALA A 251 -9.22 -5.76 19.98
CA ALA A 251 -7.80 -5.61 20.25
C ALA A 251 -7.05 -6.94 20.19
N MET A 252 -7.62 -8.01 20.77
CA MET A 252 -7.03 -9.35 20.73
C MET A 252 -6.86 -9.86 19.29
N TRP A 253 -7.87 -9.67 18.43
CA TRP A 253 -7.77 -10.08 17.02
C TRP A 253 -6.74 -9.27 16.24
N ILE A 254 -6.63 -7.97 16.49
CA ILE A 254 -5.58 -7.13 15.88
C ILE A 254 -4.19 -7.61 16.30
N VAL A 255 -3.98 -7.84 17.60
CA VAL A 255 -2.68 -8.32 18.11
C VAL A 255 -2.35 -9.70 17.51
N ALA A 256 -3.30 -10.63 17.50
CA ALA A 256 -3.10 -11.95 16.90
C ALA A 256 -2.77 -11.86 15.40
N ASN A 257 -3.41 -10.95 14.68
CA ASN A 257 -3.14 -10.70 13.27
C ASN A 257 -1.72 -10.17 13.03
N GLN A 258 -1.31 -9.15 13.77
CA GLN A 258 0.02 -8.56 13.63
C GLN A 258 1.14 -9.55 13.99
N LEU A 259 0.95 -10.35 15.05
CA LEU A 259 1.88 -11.42 15.41
C LEU A 259 1.97 -12.50 14.33
N SER A 260 0.83 -12.86 13.72
CA SER A 260 0.79 -13.81 12.60
C SER A 260 1.56 -13.28 11.39
N ALA A 261 1.44 -11.97 11.08
CA ALA A 261 2.19 -11.33 10.00
C ALA A 261 3.70 -11.32 10.24
N VAL A 262 4.15 -10.99 11.46
CA VAL A 262 5.58 -11.08 11.84
C VAL A 262 6.08 -12.51 11.72
N PHE A 263 5.31 -13.49 12.20
CA PHE A 263 5.69 -14.90 12.10
C PHE A 263 5.85 -15.37 10.65
N ILE A 264 4.96 -14.93 9.75
CA ILE A 264 5.10 -15.18 8.31
C ILE A 264 6.39 -14.56 7.76
N ALA A 265 6.69 -13.30 8.11
CA ALA A 265 7.90 -12.63 7.64
C ALA A 265 9.17 -13.37 8.08
N SER A 266 9.24 -13.81 9.34
CA SER A 266 10.35 -14.60 9.88
C SER A 266 10.43 -16.01 9.28
N TYR A 267 9.30 -16.65 9.02
CA TYR A 267 9.25 -17.96 8.37
C TYR A 267 9.76 -17.90 6.92
N CYS A 268 9.35 -16.88 6.15
CA CYS A 268 9.86 -16.68 4.79
C CYS A 268 11.37 -16.42 4.77
N LYS A 269 11.89 -15.71 5.79
CA LYS A 269 13.32 -15.43 5.94
C LYS A 269 14.14 -16.69 6.20
N SER A 270 13.69 -17.58 7.11
CA SER A 270 14.42 -18.81 7.42
C SER A 270 14.56 -19.72 6.20
N LYS A 271 13.50 -19.86 5.40
CA LYS A 271 13.49 -20.68 4.18
C LYS A 271 14.43 -20.17 3.08
N HIS A 272 14.69 -18.86 3.02
CA HIS A 272 15.66 -18.28 2.08
C HIS A 272 17.11 -18.38 2.55
N THR A 273 17.34 -18.65 3.84
CA THR A 273 18.69 -18.74 4.43
C THR A 273 19.23 -20.17 4.43
N GLU A 274 18.39 -21.19 4.23
CA GLU A 274 18.88 -22.55 4.01
C GLU A 274 19.62 -22.64 2.67
N PRO A 275 20.91 -23.06 2.66
CA PRO A 275 21.63 -23.25 1.41
C PRO A 275 20.98 -24.39 0.63
N LYS A 276 20.64 -24.14 -0.64
CA LYS A 276 20.40 -25.21 -1.61
C LYS A 276 21.64 -26.10 -1.65
N GLN A 277 21.63 -27.21 -0.92
CA GLN A 277 22.61 -28.26 -1.13
C GLN A 277 22.37 -28.80 -2.54
N THR A 278 23.24 -28.38 -3.46
CA THR A 278 23.29 -28.88 -4.82
C THR A 278 23.62 -30.36 -4.77
N SER A 279 22.62 -31.16 -5.14
CA SER A 279 22.80 -32.48 -5.72
C SER A 279 23.62 -32.36 -7.02
N GLN A 280 24.93 -32.57 -6.90
CA GLN A 280 25.90 -33.01 -7.91
C GLN A 280 26.95 -33.76 -7.06
N GLY A 281 27.17 -35.07 -7.09
CA GLY A 281 27.09 -36.05 -8.17
C GLY A 281 28.50 -36.64 -8.31
N GLU A 282 28.76 -37.83 -7.77
CA GLU A 282 29.91 -38.63 -8.23
C GLU A 282 29.51 -40.11 -8.25
N LYS A 283 29.05 -40.53 -9.44
CA LYS A 283 29.37 -41.85 -9.96
C LYS A 283 30.87 -41.84 -10.24
N SER A 284 31.61 -42.68 -9.53
CA SER A 284 32.75 -43.41 -10.08
C SER A 284 32.72 -44.83 -9.55
#